data_AF-B1FBE0-F1
#
_entry.id   AF-B1FBE0-F1
#
_cell.length_a   1.000
_cell.length_b   1.000
_cell.length_c   1.000
_cell.angle_alpha   90.00
_cell.angle_beta   90.00
_cell.angle_gamma   90.00
#
_symmetry.space_group_name_H-M   'P 1'
#
loop_
_entity.id
_entity.type
_entity.pdbx_description
1 polymer ?
#
loop_
_entity_poly.entity_id
_entity_poly.type
_entity_poly.pdbx_seq_one_letter_code
_entity_poly.pdbx_strand_id
1 'polypeptide(L)'
;MHLAPGDIVSILIGEQFSTPEIEAAIRQEWGLDEPLALQYAHYLWRVLHGEFGRSYILNTDVAPLVLGQLWPTPKLTGASLAVTIAFAVGLAVLTAGRRWAGRAASGVELLLASTPSFWLGIMLLFVFSFTLMLFPVAGDRGFASLVLPALSLGLAPGAVIGRVLRQGIERALDEPYAGMNKVSVYALQGIMTNLVHPQLKAQAEALAQQAEEARLAELDAIISSIREQIAEYEITPEQLFGRRRAVASSPRAPIAPKYRDPKTGAMWSGRGKAPHWIANARNRDRFWITDAD
;
A
#
# COMPACT_ATOMS: atom_id res chain seq x y z
N MET A 1 28.07 -9.80 39.44
CA MET A 1 27.21 -10.96 39.12
C MET A 1 27.22 -11.90 40.33
N HIS A 2 26.11 -12.02 41.07
CA HIS A 2 25.99 -12.94 42.22
C HIS A 2 24.79 -13.92 42.05
N LEU A 3 24.19 -13.98 40.85
CA LEU A 3 22.96 -14.72 40.57
C LEU A 3 23.13 -15.89 39.60
N ALA A 4 24.31 -16.04 38.97
CA ALA A 4 24.67 -17.25 38.23
C ALA A 4 25.42 -18.21 39.17
N PRO A 5 25.23 -19.54 39.08
CA PRO A 5 26.01 -20.49 39.86
C PRO A 5 27.50 -20.36 39.49
N GLY A 6 28.34 -20.05 40.48
CA GLY A 6 29.78 -19.86 40.32
C GLY A 6 30.19 -18.39 40.31
N ASP A 7 31.17 -18.05 41.15
CA ASP A 7 31.78 -16.73 41.19
C ASP A 7 32.81 -16.60 40.06
N ILE A 8 32.77 -15.50 39.31
CA ILE A 8 33.66 -15.25 38.16
C ILE A 8 35.13 -15.36 38.58
N VAL A 9 35.46 -14.88 39.78
CA VAL A 9 36.82 -14.93 40.33
C VAL A 9 37.25 -16.38 40.60
N SER A 10 36.39 -17.17 41.24
CA SER A 10 36.63 -18.61 41.46
C SER A 10 36.78 -19.40 40.15
N ILE A 11 36.00 -19.07 39.12
CA ILE A 11 36.03 -19.73 37.80
C ILE A 11 37.32 -19.38 37.04
N LEU A 12 37.80 -18.14 37.14
CA LEU A 12 38.99 -17.67 36.42
C LEU A 12 40.31 -18.12 37.06
N ILE A 13 40.36 -18.19 38.39
CA ILE A 13 41.56 -18.64 39.14
C ILE A 13 41.71 -20.16 39.09
N GLY A 14 40.57 -20.87 39.02
CA GLY A 14 40.50 -22.33 39.15
C GLY A 14 40.66 -22.79 40.60
N GLU A 15 40.11 -23.96 40.94
CA GLU A 15 40.07 -24.47 42.33
C GLU A 15 41.45 -24.70 42.97
N GLN A 16 42.50 -24.78 42.16
CA GLN A 16 43.87 -25.07 42.58
C GLN A 16 44.65 -23.85 43.12
N PHE A 17 44.18 -22.61 42.88
CA PHE A 17 44.84 -21.36 43.32
C PHE A 17 43.92 -20.41 44.10
N SER A 18 42.72 -20.84 44.47
CA SER A 18 41.70 -20.03 45.14
C SER A 18 41.95 -19.98 46.65
N THR A 19 42.77 -19.02 47.10
CA THR A 19 42.78 -18.60 48.52
C THR A 19 41.91 -17.36 48.70
N PRO A 20 41.22 -17.22 49.85
CA PRO A 20 40.33 -16.09 50.09
C PRO A 20 41.03 -14.73 50.05
N GLU A 21 42.33 -14.66 50.34
CA GLU A 21 43.10 -13.42 50.21
C GLU A 21 43.32 -13.02 48.74
N ILE A 22 43.62 -13.98 47.86
CA ILE A 22 43.85 -13.72 46.43
C ILE A 22 42.54 -13.36 45.75
N GLU A 23 41.43 -14.02 46.12
CA GLU A 23 40.10 -13.69 45.60
C GLU A 23 39.67 -12.28 46.02
N ALA A 24 39.89 -11.89 47.28
CA ALA A 24 39.58 -10.54 47.74
C ALA A 24 40.42 -9.47 47.02
N ALA A 25 41.71 -9.74 46.80
CA ALA A 25 42.58 -8.83 46.05
C ALA A 25 42.11 -8.62 44.60
N ILE A 26 41.71 -9.70 43.92
CA ILE A 26 41.20 -9.64 42.54
C ILE A 26 39.84 -8.94 42.47
N ARG A 27 38.96 -9.19 43.43
CA ARG A 27 37.66 -8.49 43.52
C ARG A 27 37.84 -6.98 43.67
N GLN A 28 38.79 -6.57 44.50
CA GLN A 28 39.12 -5.17 44.70
C GLN A 28 39.73 -4.56 43.43
N GLU A 29 40.67 -5.26 42.79
CA GLU A 29 41.34 -4.80 41.57
C GLU A 29 40.37 -4.66 40.39
N TRP A 30 39.37 -5.53 40.29
CA TRP A 30 38.36 -5.50 39.22
C TRP A 30 37.11 -4.69 39.56
N GLY A 31 37.05 -4.08 40.76
CA GLY A 31 35.89 -3.29 41.21
C GLY A 31 34.64 -4.11 41.46
N LEU A 32 34.78 -5.42 41.71
CA LEU A 32 33.66 -6.34 41.96
C LEU A 32 33.05 -6.17 43.36
N ASP A 33 33.70 -5.40 44.24
CA ASP A 33 33.24 -5.09 45.59
C ASP A 33 32.23 -3.93 45.66
N GLU A 34 32.08 -3.17 44.57
CA GLU A 34 31.14 -2.04 44.52
C GLU A 34 29.67 -2.50 44.44
N PRO A 35 28.68 -1.67 44.80
CA PRO A 35 27.28 -1.95 44.50
C PRO A 35 27.07 -2.20 42.99
N LEU A 36 26.26 -3.21 42.63
CA LEU A 36 26.04 -3.62 41.23
C LEU A 36 25.65 -2.46 40.29
N ALA A 37 24.86 -1.51 40.80
CA ALA A 37 24.45 -0.34 40.03
C ALA A 37 25.64 0.56 39.68
N LEU A 38 26.59 0.76 40.60
CA LEU A 38 27.82 1.51 40.34
C LEU A 38 28.72 0.76 39.35
N GLN A 39 28.92 -0.54 39.54
CA GLN A 39 29.71 -1.36 38.62
C GLN A 39 29.19 -1.24 37.18
N TYR A 40 27.87 -1.33 37.02
CA TYR A 40 27.23 -1.20 35.71
C TYR A 40 27.34 0.22 35.16
N ALA A 41 27.16 1.26 35.98
CA ALA A 41 27.30 2.65 35.56
C ALA A 41 28.73 2.98 35.11
N HIS A 42 29.75 2.54 35.86
CA HIS A 42 31.16 2.66 35.49
C HIS A 42 31.47 1.90 34.20
N TYR A 43 30.96 0.67 34.06
CA TYR A 43 31.09 -0.09 32.82
C TYR A 43 30.47 0.65 31.63
N LEU A 44 29.24 1.15 31.77
CA LEU A 44 28.56 1.88 30.70
C LEU A 44 29.32 3.15 30.31
N TRP A 45 29.81 3.89 31.29
CA TRP A 45 30.62 5.09 31.08
C TRP A 45 31.88 4.76 30.27
N ARG A 46 32.59 3.68 30.62
CA ARG A 46 33.78 3.21 29.89
C ARG A 46 33.45 2.78 28.46
N VAL A 47 32.38 2.00 28.27
CA VAL A 47 31.92 1.58 26.93
C VAL A 47 31.57 2.77 26.05
N LEU A 48 30.91 3.80 26.61
CA LEU A 48 30.60 5.03 25.87
C LEU A 48 31.85 5.78 25.40
N HIS A 49 32.99 5.62 26.09
CA HIS A 49 34.29 6.17 25.69
C HIS A 49 35.11 5.21 24.80
N GLY A 50 34.53 4.07 24.40
CA GLY A 50 35.19 3.07 23.57
C GLY A 50 36.06 2.07 24.35
N GLU A 51 36.02 2.09 25.68
CA GLU A 51 36.76 1.17 26.54
C GLU A 51 35.91 -0.06 26.91
N PHE A 52 36.07 -1.14 26.15
CA PHE A 52 35.36 -2.40 26.41
C PHE A 52 36.03 -3.29 27.48
N GLY A 53 37.21 -2.90 27.95
CA GLY A 53 38.00 -3.67 28.92
C GLY A 53 38.79 -4.82 28.28
N ARG A 54 39.36 -5.67 29.15
CA ARG A 54 40.09 -6.88 28.76
C ARG A 54 39.28 -8.12 29.05
N SER A 55 39.35 -9.09 28.15
CA SER A 55 38.80 -10.43 28.36
C SER A 55 39.66 -11.13 29.41
N TYR A 56 39.04 -11.55 30.50
CA TYR A 56 39.73 -12.26 31.57
C TYR A 56 40.18 -13.68 31.16
N ILE A 57 39.49 -14.28 30.18
CA ILE A 57 39.81 -15.63 29.67
C ILE A 57 40.89 -15.57 28.59
N LEU A 58 40.72 -14.65 27.62
CA LEU A 58 41.62 -14.54 26.46
C LEU A 58 42.82 -13.63 26.71
N ASN A 59 42.84 -12.95 27.86
CA ASN A 59 43.84 -11.95 28.27
C ASN A 59 44.17 -10.92 27.16
N THR A 60 43.15 -10.48 26.44
CA THR A 60 43.26 -9.55 25.31
C THR A 60 42.17 -8.49 25.37
N ASP A 61 42.35 -7.38 24.65
CA ASP A 61 41.37 -6.30 24.61
C ASP A 61 40.08 -6.77 23.93
N VAL A 62 38.94 -6.40 24.53
CA VAL A 62 37.62 -6.79 24.02
C VAL A 62 37.23 -5.98 22.78
N ALA A 63 37.68 -4.72 22.70
CA ALA A 63 37.35 -3.81 21.59
C ALA A 63 37.62 -4.40 20.19
N PRO A 64 38.84 -4.88 19.86
CA PRO A 64 39.11 -5.47 18.54
C PRO A 64 38.32 -6.76 18.29
N LEU A 65 38.03 -7.55 19.32
CA LEU A 65 37.23 -8.77 19.19
C LEU A 65 35.78 -8.44 18.82
N VAL A 66 35.17 -7.47 19.51
CA VAL A 66 33.79 -7.04 19.24
C VAL A 66 33.71 -6.38 17.86
N LEU A 67 34.59 -5.41 17.58
CA LEU A 67 34.60 -4.69 16.31
C LEU A 67 34.85 -5.61 15.11
N GLY A 68 35.72 -6.62 15.26
CA GLY A 68 35.96 -7.62 14.22
C GLY A 68 34.73 -8.46 13.88
N GLN A 69 33.85 -8.70 14.86
CA GLN A 69 32.62 -9.47 14.70
C GLN A 69 31.43 -8.65 14.20
N LEU A 70 31.58 -7.32 14.04
CA LEU A 70 30.51 -6.49 13.51
C LEU A 70 30.32 -6.65 11.99
N TRP A 71 31.36 -7.07 11.25
CA TRP A 71 31.28 -7.13 9.79
C TRP A 71 30.58 -8.33 9.15
N PRO A 72 30.63 -9.55 9.71
CA PRO A 72 29.97 -10.70 9.10
C PRO A 72 28.46 -10.52 8.88
N THR A 73 27.73 -9.97 9.85
CA THR A 73 26.27 -9.77 9.76
C THR A 73 25.83 -8.87 8.60
N PRO A 74 26.33 -7.63 8.45
CA PRO A 74 25.97 -6.76 7.33
C PRO A 74 26.48 -7.30 5.99
N LYS A 75 27.64 -7.98 5.94
CA LYS A 75 28.10 -8.67 4.72
C LYS A 75 27.10 -9.73 4.26
N LEU A 76 26.68 -10.60 5.18
CA LEU A 76 25.71 -11.66 4.88
C LEU A 76 24.34 -11.08 4.53
N THR A 77 23.89 -10.07 5.27
CA THR A 77 22.62 -9.38 5.01
C THR A 77 22.62 -8.75 3.63
N GLY A 78 23.69 -8.03 3.26
CA GLY A 78 23.85 -7.42 1.94
C GLY A 78 23.90 -8.45 0.82
N ALA A 79 24.63 -9.55 1.01
CA ALA A 79 24.69 -10.64 0.03
C ALA A 79 23.32 -11.30 -0.17
N SER A 80 22.59 -11.58 0.92
CA SER A 80 21.25 -12.18 0.88
C SER A 80 20.24 -11.26 0.20
N LEU A 81 20.33 -9.95 0.46
CA LEU A 81 19.50 -8.94 -0.20
C LEU A 81 19.80 -8.86 -1.70
N ALA A 82 21.07 -8.88 -2.09
CA ALA A 82 21.46 -8.89 -3.49
C ALA A 82 20.90 -10.12 -4.23
N VAL A 83 20.99 -11.31 -3.62
CA VAL A 83 20.36 -12.54 -4.14
C VAL A 83 18.85 -12.37 -4.27
N THR A 84 18.19 -11.82 -3.23
CA THR A 84 16.74 -11.58 -3.21
C THR A 84 16.31 -10.74 -4.41
N ILE A 85 16.97 -9.61 -4.62
CA ILE A 85 16.65 -8.67 -5.71
C ILE A 85 16.97 -9.30 -7.07
N ALA A 86 18.15 -9.89 -7.23
CA ALA A 86 18.57 -10.50 -8.49
C ALA A 86 17.63 -11.63 -8.90
N PHE A 87 17.24 -12.48 -7.95
CA PHE A 87 16.29 -13.56 -8.18
C PHE A 87 14.89 -13.02 -8.48
N ALA A 88 14.37 -12.07 -7.71
CA ALA A 88 13.04 -11.49 -7.92
C ALA A 88 12.92 -10.82 -9.30
N VAL A 89 13.89 -9.96 -9.65
CA VAL A 89 13.91 -9.23 -10.93
C VAL A 89 14.14 -10.20 -12.08
N GLY A 90 15.13 -11.10 -11.97
CA GLY A 90 15.44 -12.09 -12.99
C GLY A 90 14.24 -12.99 -13.29
N LEU A 91 13.62 -13.55 -12.25
CA LEU A 91 12.44 -14.39 -12.40
C LEU A 91 11.28 -13.62 -13.05
N ALA A 92 10.99 -12.41 -12.58
CA ALA A 92 9.88 -11.60 -13.11
C ALA A 92 10.09 -11.22 -14.58
N VAL A 93 11.24 -10.66 -14.94
CA VAL A 93 11.52 -10.18 -16.31
C VAL A 93 11.61 -11.33 -17.30
N LEU A 94 12.20 -12.48 -16.92
CA LEU A 94 12.35 -13.61 -17.82
C LEU A 94 11.04 -14.37 -18.08
N THR A 95 10.03 -14.21 -17.22
CA THR A 95 8.82 -15.05 -17.25
C THR A 95 7.52 -14.27 -17.47
N ALA A 96 7.49 -12.95 -17.20
CA ALA A 96 6.32 -12.12 -17.44
C ALA A 96 5.86 -12.16 -18.91
N GLY A 97 4.54 -12.25 -19.12
CA GLY A 97 3.92 -12.31 -20.46
C GLY A 97 4.17 -13.61 -21.22
N ARG A 98 4.84 -14.61 -20.63
CA ARG A 98 5.17 -15.89 -21.27
C ARG A 98 4.42 -17.03 -20.59
N ARG A 99 3.42 -17.61 -21.26
CA ARG A 99 2.52 -18.64 -20.69
C ARG A 99 3.23 -19.81 -19.99
N TRP A 100 4.21 -20.43 -20.66
CA TRP A 100 4.92 -21.60 -20.09
C TRP A 100 5.96 -21.19 -19.04
N ALA A 101 6.71 -20.12 -19.30
CA ALA A 101 7.71 -19.62 -18.34
C ALA A 101 7.04 -19.09 -17.06
N GLY A 102 5.90 -18.40 -17.16
CA GLY A 102 5.11 -17.93 -16.02
C GLY A 102 4.51 -19.07 -15.19
N ARG A 103 4.10 -20.18 -15.82
CA ARG A 103 3.68 -21.39 -15.10
C ARG A 103 4.85 -22.04 -14.35
N ALA A 104 5.99 -22.19 -15.00
CA ALA A 104 7.19 -22.73 -14.36
C ALA A 104 7.65 -21.84 -13.19
N ALA A 105 7.66 -20.52 -13.39
CA ALA A 105 7.96 -19.54 -12.35
C ALA A 105 7.02 -19.66 -11.16
N SER A 106 5.70 -19.78 -11.41
CA SER A 106 4.71 -19.97 -10.35
C SER A 106 4.96 -21.25 -9.53
N GLY A 107 5.40 -22.33 -10.19
CA GLY A 107 5.81 -23.56 -9.52
C GLY A 107 7.06 -23.36 -8.65
N VAL A 108 8.09 -22.71 -9.18
CA VAL A 108 9.33 -22.39 -8.43
C VAL A 108 9.02 -21.46 -7.25
N GLU A 109 8.22 -20.42 -7.45
CA GLU A 109 7.77 -19.50 -6.41
C GLU A 109 7.06 -20.25 -5.28
N LEU A 110 6.15 -21.17 -5.62
CA LEU A 110 5.42 -21.98 -4.65
C LEU A 110 6.34 -22.92 -3.87
N LEU A 111 7.25 -23.61 -4.57
CA LEU A 111 8.22 -24.52 -3.94
C LEU A 111 9.10 -23.75 -2.95
N LEU A 112 9.68 -22.63 -3.37
CA LEU A 112 10.55 -21.81 -2.52
C LEU A 112 9.80 -21.21 -1.33
N ALA A 113 8.57 -20.74 -1.52
CA ALA A 113 7.77 -20.16 -0.45
C ALA A 113 7.26 -21.20 0.57
N SER A 114 7.03 -22.45 0.12
CA SER A 114 6.54 -23.52 0.98
C SER A 114 7.66 -24.29 1.68
N THR A 115 8.91 -24.09 1.25
CA THR A 115 10.06 -24.79 1.81
C THR A 115 10.67 -23.99 2.96
N PRO A 116 10.86 -24.59 4.15
CA PRO A 116 11.58 -23.93 5.24
C PRO A 116 12.99 -23.54 4.81
N SER A 117 13.39 -22.29 5.10
CA SER A 117 14.70 -21.75 4.68
C SER A 117 15.88 -22.55 5.21
N PHE A 118 15.79 -23.08 6.43
CA PHE A 118 16.84 -23.93 7.01
C PHE A 118 17.02 -25.23 6.20
N TRP A 119 15.93 -25.86 5.75
CA TRP A 119 15.97 -27.10 4.99
C TRP A 119 16.58 -26.85 3.61
N LEU A 120 16.17 -25.75 2.97
CA LEU A 120 16.75 -25.31 1.72
C LEU A 120 18.26 -25.05 1.86
N GLY A 121 18.71 -24.46 2.97
CA GLY A 121 20.11 -24.30 3.31
C GLY A 121 20.88 -25.62 3.45
N ILE A 122 20.28 -26.61 4.12
CA ILE A 122 20.86 -27.96 4.25
C ILE A 122 20.99 -28.63 2.87
N MET A 123 19.97 -28.52 2.01
CA MET A 123 20.02 -29.07 0.64
C MET A 123 21.07 -28.37 -0.22
N LEU A 124 21.18 -27.04 -0.12
CA LEU A 124 22.23 -26.27 -0.77
C LEU A 124 23.62 -26.74 -0.34
N LEU A 125 23.85 -26.92 0.97
CA LEU A 125 25.11 -27.46 1.49
C LEU A 125 25.36 -28.89 0.98
N PHE A 126 24.36 -29.76 1.03
CA PHE A 126 24.48 -31.14 0.56
C PHE A 126 24.88 -31.24 -0.91
N VAL A 127 24.19 -30.50 -1.78
CA VAL A 127 24.45 -30.54 -3.22
C VAL A 127 25.75 -29.81 -3.54
N PHE A 128 25.90 -28.56 -3.10
CA PHE A 128 26.97 -27.70 -3.61
C PHE A 128 28.27 -27.78 -2.80
N SER A 129 28.20 -28.19 -1.54
CA SER A 129 29.39 -28.31 -0.68
C SER A 129 29.87 -29.75 -0.53
N PHE A 130 28.96 -30.70 -0.26
CA PHE A 130 29.36 -32.10 -0.07
C PHE A 130 29.42 -32.90 -1.37
N THR A 131 28.44 -32.75 -2.26
CA THR A 131 28.39 -33.53 -3.51
C THR A 131 29.29 -32.93 -4.58
N LEU A 132 29.12 -31.64 -4.88
CA LEU A 132 29.85 -30.96 -5.96
C LEU A 132 31.17 -30.33 -5.49
N MET A 133 31.38 -30.16 -4.18
CA MET A 133 32.58 -29.52 -3.59
C MET A 133 32.92 -28.14 -4.20
N LEU A 134 31.90 -27.39 -4.64
CA LEU A 134 32.06 -26.08 -5.27
C LEU A 134 32.27 -24.97 -4.24
N PHE A 135 31.63 -25.08 -3.08
CA PHE A 135 31.67 -24.06 -2.04
C PHE A 135 32.05 -24.66 -0.67
N PRO A 136 32.70 -23.88 0.21
CA PRO A 136 33.06 -24.36 1.55
C PRO A 136 31.83 -24.51 2.45
N VAL A 137 31.90 -25.46 3.40
CA VAL A 137 30.82 -25.74 4.36
C VAL A 137 30.74 -24.66 5.45
N ALA A 138 31.90 -24.17 5.90
CA ALA A 138 32.01 -23.23 7.01
C ALA A 138 33.30 -22.40 6.93
N GLY A 139 33.31 -21.28 7.64
CA GLY A 139 34.44 -20.35 7.76
C GLY A 139 34.23 -19.05 6.99
N ASP A 140 35.16 -18.10 7.18
CA ASP A 140 35.17 -16.80 6.48
C ASP A 140 36.26 -16.76 5.39
N ARG A 141 36.29 -17.80 4.54
CA ARG A 141 37.27 -17.89 3.43
C ARG A 141 36.77 -17.09 2.22
N GLY A 142 36.62 -15.78 2.39
CA GLY A 142 36.20 -14.86 1.33
C GLY A 142 34.76 -15.07 0.82
N PHE A 143 34.45 -14.49 -0.35
CA PHE A 143 33.09 -14.41 -0.89
C PHE A 143 32.41 -15.77 -1.13
N ALA A 144 33.17 -16.83 -1.43
CA ALA A 144 32.61 -18.17 -1.65
C ALA A 144 31.85 -18.71 -0.43
N SER A 145 32.28 -18.33 0.77
CA SER A 145 31.65 -18.76 2.03
C SER A 145 30.31 -18.08 2.29
N LEU A 146 30.02 -16.97 1.58
CA LEU A 146 28.77 -16.24 1.70
C LEU A 146 27.70 -16.74 0.72
N VAL A 147 28.08 -17.42 -0.36
CA VAL A 147 27.16 -17.77 -1.45
C VAL A 147 26.03 -18.67 -0.97
N LEU A 148 26.34 -19.79 -0.30
CA LEU A 148 25.31 -20.73 0.13
C LEU A 148 24.38 -20.15 1.21
N PRO A 149 24.90 -19.48 2.27
CA PRO A 149 24.04 -18.78 3.23
C PRO A 149 23.18 -17.69 2.58
N ALA A 150 23.74 -16.90 1.66
CA ALA A 150 23.00 -15.85 0.97
C ALA A 150 21.89 -16.39 0.05
N LEU A 151 22.15 -17.49 -0.66
CA LEU A 151 21.13 -18.21 -1.42
C LEU A 151 20.03 -18.75 -0.50
N SER A 152 20.42 -19.35 0.63
CA SER A 152 19.48 -19.91 1.60
C SER A 152 18.54 -18.87 2.18
N LEU A 153 19.04 -17.67 2.46
CA LEU A 153 18.26 -16.58 3.03
C LEU A 153 17.52 -15.75 1.97
N GLY A 154 18.06 -15.63 0.76
CA GLY A 154 17.55 -14.71 -0.26
C GLY A 154 16.53 -15.31 -1.24
N LEU A 155 16.58 -16.62 -1.52
CA LEU A 155 15.73 -17.22 -2.56
C LEU A 155 14.23 -17.22 -2.18
N ALA A 156 13.90 -17.54 -0.93
CA ALA A 156 12.51 -17.56 -0.47
C ALA A 156 11.83 -16.17 -0.51
N PRO A 157 12.39 -15.09 0.08
CA PRO A 157 11.83 -13.76 -0.07
C PRO A 157 11.90 -13.28 -1.53
N GLY A 158 12.93 -13.65 -2.29
CA GLY A 158 13.06 -13.33 -3.71
C GLY A 158 11.93 -13.92 -4.55
N ALA A 159 11.49 -15.14 -4.25
CA ALA A 159 10.32 -15.76 -4.88
C ALA A 159 9.03 -14.98 -4.60
N VAL A 160 8.81 -14.58 -3.34
CA VAL A 160 7.60 -13.81 -2.96
C VAL A 160 7.58 -12.45 -3.65
N ILE A 161 8.70 -11.71 -3.59
CA ILE A 161 8.82 -10.39 -4.22
C ILE A 161 8.75 -10.51 -5.75
N GLY A 162 9.43 -11.51 -6.32
CA GLY A 162 9.44 -11.79 -7.76
C GLY A 162 8.05 -12.07 -8.30
N ARG A 163 7.23 -12.82 -7.55
CA ARG A 163 5.82 -13.06 -7.90
C ARG A 163 5.02 -11.77 -7.99
N VAL A 164 5.15 -10.88 -7.00
CA VAL A 164 4.46 -9.58 -6.98
C VAL A 164 4.93 -8.71 -8.14
N LEU A 165 6.24 -8.64 -8.38
CA LEU A 165 6.83 -7.87 -9.47
C LEU A 165 6.34 -8.39 -10.83
N ARG A 166 6.33 -9.71 -11.03
CA ARG A 166 5.85 -10.36 -12.24
C ARG A 166 4.39 -10.04 -12.52
N GLN A 167 3.52 -10.15 -11.51
CA GLN A 167 2.10 -9.79 -11.63
C GLN A 167 1.92 -8.31 -11.99
N GLY A 168 2.76 -7.43 -11.45
CA GLY A 168 2.78 -6.01 -11.83
C GLY A 168 3.14 -5.81 -13.31
N ILE A 169 4.18 -6.50 -13.79
CA ILE A 169 4.59 -6.44 -15.21
C ILE A 169 3.50 -7.03 -16.11
N GLU A 170 2.91 -8.16 -15.77
CA GLU A 170 1.83 -8.79 -16.55
C GLU A 170 0.62 -7.85 -16.68
N ARG A 171 0.19 -7.21 -15.58
CA ARG A 171 -0.88 -6.18 -15.63
C ARG A 171 -0.53 -5.01 -16.54
N ALA A 172 0.70 -4.51 -16.46
CA ALA A 172 1.15 -3.41 -17.30
C ALA A 172 1.22 -3.78 -18.80
N LEU A 173 1.53 -5.05 -19.11
CA LEU A 173 1.52 -5.57 -20.49
C LEU A 173 0.11 -5.77 -21.06
N ASP A 174 -0.86 -6.04 -20.19
CA ASP A 174 -2.27 -6.22 -20.58
C ASP A 174 -3.01 -4.88 -20.72
N GLU A 175 -2.43 -3.75 -20.32
CA GLU A 175 -3.07 -2.44 -20.49
C GLU A 175 -3.19 -2.03 -21.97
N PRO A 176 -4.29 -1.35 -22.37
CA PRO A 176 -4.55 -0.98 -23.77
C PRO A 176 -3.43 -0.18 -24.44
N TYR A 177 -2.64 0.57 -23.65
CA TYR A 177 -1.55 1.41 -24.14
C TYR A 177 -0.29 0.61 -24.50
N ALA A 178 -0.06 -0.57 -23.91
CA ALA A 178 1.12 -1.40 -24.20
C ALA A 178 1.05 -2.08 -25.59
N GLY A 179 -0.17 -2.32 -26.10
CA GLY A 179 -0.42 -2.82 -27.45
C GLY A 179 -0.24 -1.78 -28.57
N MET A 180 -0.26 -0.49 -28.23
CA MET A 180 -0.22 0.62 -29.19
C MET A 180 1.11 0.66 -30.00
N ASN A 181 2.20 0.13 -29.45
CA ASN A 181 3.50 0.03 -30.14
C ASN A 181 3.61 -1.13 -31.15
N LYS A 182 2.66 -2.06 -31.18
CA LYS A 182 2.66 -3.19 -32.14
C LYS A 182 1.67 -3.02 -33.29
N VAL A 183 0.78 -2.03 -33.22
CA VAL A 183 -0.12 -1.68 -34.33
C VAL A 183 0.63 -0.72 -35.25
N SER A 184 1.49 -1.34 -36.05
CA SER A 184 1.98 -0.96 -37.37
C SER A 184 1.63 0.46 -37.85
N VAL A 185 2.67 1.23 -38.18
CA VAL A 185 2.63 2.50 -38.95
C VAL A 185 1.81 2.38 -40.25
N TYR A 186 1.48 1.17 -40.71
CA TYR A 186 0.60 0.90 -41.86
C TYR A 186 -0.91 0.82 -41.53
N ALA A 187 -1.31 0.68 -40.27
CA ALA A 187 -2.73 0.63 -39.86
C ALA A 187 -3.38 2.03 -39.79
N LEU A 188 -2.57 3.07 -39.62
CA LEU A 188 -3.03 4.45 -39.44
C LEU A 188 -3.48 5.13 -40.75
N GLN A 189 -3.12 4.61 -41.92
CA GLN A 189 -3.53 5.23 -43.20
C GLN A 189 -4.79 4.60 -43.82
N GLY A 190 -5.14 3.36 -43.45
CA GLY A 190 -6.28 2.63 -44.03
C GLY A 190 -7.54 2.58 -43.15
N ILE A 191 -7.40 2.63 -41.81
CA ILE A 191 -8.52 2.41 -40.88
C ILE A 191 -9.10 3.75 -40.37
N MET A 192 -8.36 4.85 -40.51
CA MET A 192 -8.70 6.10 -39.85
C MET A 192 -9.86 6.90 -40.46
N THR A 193 -10.39 6.54 -41.63
CA THR A 193 -11.41 7.38 -42.27
C THR A 193 -12.84 6.90 -42.25
N ASN A 194 -13.18 5.59 -42.23
CA ASN A 194 -14.60 5.26 -42.51
C ASN A 194 -15.31 4.12 -41.73
N LEU A 195 -14.67 3.29 -40.90
CA LEU A 195 -15.38 2.09 -40.39
C LEU A 195 -15.35 1.85 -38.87
N VAL A 196 -14.34 2.29 -38.12
CA VAL A 196 -14.20 1.89 -36.70
C VAL A 196 -14.78 2.90 -35.71
N HIS A 197 -14.76 4.20 -36.04
CA HIS A 197 -15.35 5.25 -35.20
C HIS A 197 -16.86 5.09 -34.92
N PRO A 198 -17.73 4.75 -35.90
CA PRO A 198 -19.16 4.59 -35.62
C PRO A 198 -19.44 3.34 -34.76
N GLN A 199 -18.68 2.25 -34.94
CA GLN A 199 -18.89 1.02 -34.17
C GLN A 199 -18.49 1.20 -32.70
N LEU A 200 -17.36 1.85 -32.42
CA LEU A 200 -16.93 2.13 -31.04
C LEU A 200 -17.87 3.10 -30.33
N LYS A 201 -18.37 4.14 -31.02
CA LYS A 201 -19.39 5.04 -30.44
C LYS A 201 -20.69 4.32 -30.16
N ALA A 202 -21.20 3.54 -31.11
CA ALA A 202 -22.43 2.76 -30.91
C ALA A 202 -22.29 1.76 -29.75
N GLN A 203 -21.12 1.14 -29.58
CA GLN A 203 -20.87 0.21 -28.48
C GLN A 203 -20.76 0.92 -27.13
N ALA A 204 -20.18 2.13 -27.08
CA ALA A 204 -20.13 2.95 -25.86
C ALA A 204 -21.52 3.48 -25.45
N GLU A 205 -22.34 3.89 -26.42
CA GLU A 205 -23.73 4.32 -26.18
C GLU A 205 -24.59 3.16 -25.69
N ALA A 206 -24.44 1.97 -26.27
CA ALA A 206 -25.15 0.77 -25.81
C ALA A 206 -24.76 0.36 -24.38
N LEU A 207 -23.48 0.45 -24.02
CA LEU A 207 -23.01 0.20 -22.65
C LEU A 207 -23.53 1.25 -21.65
N ALA A 208 -23.60 2.52 -22.06
CA ALA A 208 -24.15 3.58 -21.22
C ALA A 208 -25.66 3.38 -20.98
N GLN A 209 -26.41 2.97 -22.00
CA GLN A 209 -27.84 2.64 -21.87
C GLN A 209 -28.07 1.45 -20.93
N GLN A 210 -27.28 0.38 -21.07
CA GLN A 210 -27.35 -0.78 -20.18
C GLN A 210 -27.04 -0.40 -18.72
N ALA A 211 -26.06 0.47 -18.49
CA ALA A 211 -25.72 0.93 -17.15
C ALA A 211 -26.85 1.79 -16.53
N GLU A 212 -27.53 2.60 -17.35
CA GLU A 212 -28.64 3.44 -16.90
C GLU A 212 -29.90 2.60 -16.60
N GLU A 213 -30.22 1.64 -17.45
CA GLU A 213 -31.30 0.66 -17.21
C GLU A 213 -31.04 -0.17 -15.95
N ALA A 214 -29.81 -0.65 -15.76
CA ALA A 214 -29.42 -1.39 -14.56
C ALA A 214 -29.53 -0.51 -13.30
N ARG A 215 -29.12 0.76 -13.37
CA ARG A 215 -29.24 1.72 -12.26
C ARG A 215 -30.70 2.01 -11.92
N LEU A 216 -31.58 2.14 -12.91
CA LEU A 216 -33.01 2.32 -12.69
C LEU A 216 -33.64 1.07 -12.07
N ALA A 217 -33.26 -0.13 -12.53
CA ALA A 217 -33.71 -1.39 -11.95
C ALA A 217 -33.23 -1.58 -10.49
N GLU A 218 -31.99 -1.20 -10.19
CA GLU A 218 -31.46 -1.17 -8.82
C GLU A 218 -32.24 -0.18 -7.94
N LEU A 219 -32.54 1.02 -8.43
CA LEU A 219 -33.35 2.00 -7.71
C LEU A 219 -34.76 1.46 -7.42
N ASP A 220 -35.40 0.83 -8.41
CA ASP A 220 -36.72 0.23 -8.24
C ASP A 220 -36.69 -0.93 -7.21
N ALA A 221 -35.64 -1.75 -7.22
CA ALA A 221 -35.44 -2.81 -6.24
C ALA A 221 -35.19 -2.27 -4.82
N ILE A 222 -34.45 -1.16 -4.68
CA ILE A 222 -34.24 -0.49 -3.40
C ILE A 222 -35.55 0.12 -2.91
N ILE A 223 -36.31 0.79 -3.78
CA ILE A 223 -37.59 1.40 -3.41
C ILE A 223 -38.60 0.33 -2.98
N SER A 224 -38.67 -0.81 -3.67
CA SER A 224 -39.55 -1.91 -3.28
C SER A 224 -39.16 -2.48 -1.91
N SER A 225 -37.86 -2.70 -1.67
CA SER A 225 -37.33 -3.13 -0.38
C SER A 225 -37.64 -2.13 0.74
N ILE A 226 -37.50 -0.83 0.50
CA ILE A 226 -37.87 0.21 1.47
C ILE A 226 -39.37 0.18 1.77
N ARG A 227 -40.22 0.01 0.74
CA ARG A 227 -41.68 -0.08 0.94
C ARG A 227 -42.08 -1.30 1.76
N GLU A 228 -41.43 -2.44 1.51
CA GLU A 228 -41.63 -3.67 2.27
C GLU A 228 -41.21 -3.49 3.73
N GLN A 229 -40.05 -2.88 3.99
CA GLN A 229 -39.62 -2.57 5.37
C GLN A 229 -40.53 -1.55 6.06
N ILE A 230 -41.03 -0.54 5.35
CA ILE A 230 -42.02 0.41 5.89
C ILE A 230 -43.31 -0.32 6.29
N ALA A 231 -43.76 -1.29 5.50
CA ALA A 231 -44.96 -2.08 5.77
C ALA A 231 -44.75 -3.09 6.92
N GLU A 232 -43.58 -3.71 7.01
CA GLU A 232 -43.24 -4.72 8.03
C GLU A 232 -43.02 -4.09 9.41
N TYR A 233 -42.35 -2.93 9.47
CA TYR A 233 -41.98 -2.26 10.72
C TYR A 233 -42.86 -1.05 11.07
N GLU A 234 -43.96 -0.83 10.34
CA GLU A 234 -44.89 0.32 10.49
C GLU A 234 -44.17 1.69 10.58
N ILE A 235 -43.06 1.85 9.84
CA ILE A 235 -42.20 3.03 9.92
C ILE A 235 -42.95 4.23 9.35
N THR A 236 -43.21 5.25 10.17
CA THR A 236 -43.93 6.45 9.72
C THR A 236 -42.97 7.48 9.10
N PRO A 237 -43.41 8.26 8.10
CA PRO A 237 -42.58 9.31 7.48
C PRO A 237 -42.04 10.34 8.48
N GLU A 238 -42.76 10.56 9.60
CA GLU A 238 -42.36 11.46 10.68
C GLU A 238 -41.13 10.95 11.45
N GLN A 239 -40.98 9.63 11.60
CA GLN A 239 -39.84 8.99 12.26
C GLN A 239 -38.57 9.05 11.40
N LEU A 240 -38.71 8.95 10.07
CA LEU A 240 -37.57 8.97 9.14
C LEU A 240 -37.07 10.39 8.81
N PHE A 241 -37.98 11.34 8.59
CA PHE A 241 -37.62 12.66 8.04
C PHE A 241 -37.86 13.82 9.00
N GLY A 242 -38.40 13.54 10.19
CA GLY A 242 -38.81 14.56 11.14
C GLY A 242 -40.04 15.35 10.69
N ARG A 243 -40.66 16.07 11.62
CA ARG A 243 -41.88 16.85 11.34
C ARG A 243 -41.53 18.11 10.53
N ARG A 244 -41.70 18.06 9.20
CA ARG A 244 -41.55 19.25 8.33
C ARG A 244 -42.68 20.24 8.61
N ARG A 245 -42.32 21.45 9.06
CA ARG A 245 -43.24 22.57 9.23
C ARG A 245 -43.68 23.06 7.84
N ALA A 246 -44.93 22.82 7.47
CA ALA A 246 -45.47 23.30 6.20
C ALA A 246 -45.44 24.84 6.16
N VAL A 247 -44.68 25.40 5.22
CA VAL A 247 -44.74 26.84 4.91
C VAL A 247 -45.92 27.03 3.97
N ALA A 248 -47.01 27.61 4.47
CA ALA A 248 -48.18 27.92 3.66
C ALA A 248 -47.83 29.01 2.64
N SER A 249 -47.78 28.64 1.35
CA SER A 249 -47.78 29.60 0.24
C SER A 249 -49.21 29.76 -0.27
N SER A 250 -49.87 30.87 0.08
CA SER A 250 -51.17 31.20 -0.52
C SER A 250 -50.99 31.60 -1.99
N PRO A 251 -51.73 31.01 -2.94
CA PRO A 251 -51.72 31.44 -4.34
C PRO A 251 -52.30 32.86 -4.46
N ARG A 252 -51.57 33.79 -5.11
CA ARG A 252 -52.04 35.15 -5.38
C ARG A 252 -53.10 35.13 -6.48
N ALA A 253 -54.24 35.79 -6.24
CA ALA A 253 -55.32 35.94 -7.20
C ALA A 253 -54.88 36.70 -8.48
N PRO A 254 -55.40 36.34 -9.67
CA PRO A 254 -55.10 37.04 -10.92
C PRO A 254 -55.68 38.46 -10.89
N ILE A 255 -54.85 39.45 -11.20
CA ILE A 255 -55.21 40.88 -11.18
C ILE A 255 -55.80 41.25 -12.54
N ALA A 256 -56.96 41.91 -12.53
CA ALA A 256 -57.64 42.36 -13.74
C ALA A 256 -56.76 43.31 -14.60
N PRO A 257 -56.80 43.21 -15.93
CA PRO A 257 -56.08 44.10 -16.81
C PRO A 257 -56.60 45.54 -16.72
N LYS A 258 -55.68 46.51 -16.81
CA LYS A 258 -55.94 47.94 -16.58
C LYS A 258 -55.84 48.78 -17.86
N TYR A 259 -55.05 48.29 -18.82
CA TYR A 259 -54.82 48.96 -20.11
C TYR A 259 -55.08 48.00 -21.27
N ARG A 260 -55.61 48.50 -22.38
CA ARG A 260 -55.85 47.76 -23.62
C ARG A 260 -55.28 48.51 -24.82
N ASP A 261 -54.61 47.78 -25.69
CA ASP A 261 -54.10 48.31 -26.96
C ASP A 261 -55.25 48.52 -27.96
N PRO A 262 -55.49 49.74 -28.47
CA PRO A 262 -56.55 50.03 -29.43
C PRO A 262 -56.35 49.38 -30.80
N LYS A 263 -55.13 48.94 -31.14
CA LYS A 263 -54.85 48.32 -32.45
C LYS A 263 -54.92 46.80 -32.43
N THR A 264 -54.46 46.19 -31.34
CA THR A 264 -54.32 44.72 -31.24
C THR A 264 -55.27 44.09 -30.23
N GLY A 265 -55.91 44.90 -29.37
CA GLY A 265 -56.76 44.43 -28.29
C GLY A 265 -56.01 43.80 -27.11
N ALA A 266 -54.67 43.79 -27.13
CA ALA A 266 -53.84 43.21 -26.07
C ALA A 266 -54.04 43.94 -24.73
N MET A 267 -54.14 43.18 -23.64
CA MET A 267 -54.45 43.70 -22.31
C MET A 267 -53.25 43.63 -21.36
N TRP A 268 -53.09 44.62 -20.49
CA TRP A 268 -52.01 44.68 -19.51
C TRP A 268 -52.50 45.21 -18.17
N SER A 269 -52.16 44.52 -17.07
CA SER A 269 -52.58 44.85 -15.70
C SER A 269 -51.85 46.03 -15.06
N GLY A 270 -50.83 46.59 -15.73
CA GLY A 270 -50.03 47.70 -15.21
C GLY A 270 -48.89 47.26 -14.27
N ARG A 271 -48.75 45.96 -14.00
CA ARG A 271 -47.65 45.37 -13.20
C ARG A 271 -46.70 44.62 -14.12
N GLY A 272 -45.40 44.67 -13.82
CA GLY A 272 -44.34 44.06 -14.65
C GLY A 272 -43.82 44.97 -15.76
N LYS A 273 -43.01 44.42 -16.66
CA LYS A 273 -42.41 45.18 -17.76
C LYS A 273 -43.48 45.65 -18.73
N ALA A 274 -43.54 46.96 -18.98
CA ALA A 274 -44.54 47.55 -19.85
C ALA A 274 -44.37 47.04 -21.30
N PRO A 275 -45.45 46.60 -21.96
CA PRO A 275 -45.44 46.25 -23.38
C PRO A 275 -45.03 47.44 -24.26
N HIS A 276 -44.46 47.13 -25.42
CA HIS A 276 -43.88 48.15 -26.31
C HIS A 276 -44.89 49.22 -26.77
N TRP A 277 -46.18 48.86 -26.89
CA TRP A 277 -47.25 49.77 -27.32
C TRP A 277 -47.63 50.84 -26.28
N ILE A 278 -47.37 50.62 -24.98
CA ILE A 278 -47.64 51.60 -23.90
C ILE A 278 -46.36 52.10 -23.21
N ALA A 279 -45.20 51.50 -23.49
CA ALA A 279 -43.93 51.83 -22.84
C ALA A 279 -43.48 53.28 -23.14
N ASN A 280 -43.67 53.75 -24.38
CA ASN A 280 -43.16 55.05 -24.86
C ASN A 280 -44.24 56.13 -25.07
N ALA A 281 -45.47 55.87 -24.63
CA ALA A 281 -46.57 56.81 -24.83
C ALA A 281 -46.49 57.99 -23.85
N ARG A 282 -46.47 59.24 -24.37
CA ARG A 282 -46.46 60.47 -23.57
C ARG A 282 -47.67 60.62 -22.63
N ASN A 283 -48.82 60.07 -23.02
CA ASN A 283 -50.00 60.00 -22.16
C ASN A 283 -50.61 58.59 -22.25
N ARG A 284 -50.57 57.86 -21.12
CA ARG A 284 -50.97 56.44 -21.02
C ARG A 284 -52.47 56.24 -20.80
N ASP A 285 -53.20 57.31 -20.48
CA ASP A 285 -54.63 57.26 -20.19
C ASP A 285 -55.46 56.95 -21.45
N ARG A 286 -54.89 57.17 -22.65
CA ARG A 286 -55.49 56.77 -23.94
C ARG A 286 -55.67 55.26 -24.10
N PHE A 287 -54.96 54.47 -23.31
CA PHE A 287 -55.03 53.00 -23.33
C PHE A 287 -55.82 52.46 -22.14
N TRP A 288 -56.37 53.33 -21.30
CA TRP A 288 -57.13 52.91 -20.14
C TRP A 288 -58.42 52.22 -20.58
N ILE A 289 -58.75 51.09 -19.96
CA ILE A 289 -60.02 50.41 -20.19
C ILE A 289 -61.11 51.20 -19.45
N THR A 290 -61.89 52.01 -20.17
CA THR A 290 -63.09 52.67 -19.63
C THR A 290 -64.30 51.75 -19.82
N ASP A 291 -64.36 50.70 -19.00
CA ASP A 291 -65.61 49.95 -18.78
C ASP A 291 -66.03 50.24 -17.34
N ALA A 292 -67.02 51.14 -17.21
CA ALA A 292 -67.87 51.26 -16.05
C ALA A 292 -69.17 50.51 -16.39
N ASP A 293 -69.21 49.24 -15.98
CA ASP A 293 -70.32 48.55 -15.34
C ASP A 293 -69.86 47.14 -14.92
#